data_AF-A0A250IS71-F1
#
_entry.id   AF-A0A250IS71-F1
#
_cell.length_a   1.000
_cell.length_b   1.000
_cell.length_c   1.000
_cell.angle_alpha   90.00
_cell.angle_beta   90.00
_cell.angle_gamma   90.00
#
_symmetry.space_group_name_H-M   'P 1'
#
loop_
_entity.id
_entity.type
_entity.pdbx_description
1 polymer ?
#
loop_
_entity_poly.entity_id
_entity_poly.type
_entity_poly.pdbx_seq_one_letter_code
_entity_poly.pdbx_strand_id
1 'polypeptide(L)'
;MSFLRGCLAMFLLVGLSGTAGATAPVAEVVATQVLAADSLRAHTFSLLARGQVAEAIDYWVLTTGKEAPAWLLAARASFEASKQVAGACQGVAQSIHTAFTQLGGKPEFVQLTTEHWESVGYIVFKQGNGNEASISHTGYHVLVRMQGRAYGAYTGAAGMPWAEYMSRLGAHSAITEKVVNTTARVP
;
A
#
# COMPACT_ATOMS: atom_id res chain seq x y z
N MET A 1 86.65 -19.86 27.47
CA MET A 1 86.23 -21.19 26.98
C MET A 1 85.62 -21.01 25.60
N SER A 2 86.24 -21.62 24.59
CA SER A 2 85.83 -21.76 23.18
C SER A 2 84.36 -22.23 23.04
N PHE A 3 83.58 -21.96 21.98
CA PHE A 3 83.72 -22.31 20.55
C PHE A 3 82.67 -21.49 19.74
N LEU A 4 83.05 -20.81 18.65
CA LEU A 4 82.82 -21.17 17.22
C LEU A 4 81.34 -21.26 16.78
N ARG A 5 80.88 -20.34 15.93
CA ARG A 5 80.82 -20.40 14.43
C ARG A 5 79.61 -21.17 13.89
N GLY A 6 78.84 -20.52 13.00
CA GLY A 6 77.99 -21.23 12.04
C GLY A 6 76.93 -20.36 11.36
N CYS A 7 77.27 -19.83 10.19
CA CYS A 7 76.38 -19.14 9.23
C CYS A 7 75.20 -20.01 8.75
N LEU A 8 74.09 -19.43 8.26
CA LEU A 8 73.79 -19.26 6.82
C LEU A 8 72.30 -18.87 6.55
N ALA A 9 72.13 -17.91 5.64
CA ALA A 9 71.10 -17.79 4.60
C ALA A 9 69.58 -17.76 4.96
N MET A 10 69.05 -16.53 5.04
CA MET A 10 68.18 -15.92 4.02
C MET A 10 67.35 -16.88 3.13
N PHE A 11 66.03 -16.89 3.31
CA PHE A 11 65.08 -17.06 2.21
C PHE A 11 63.93 -16.06 2.36
N LEU A 12 63.79 -15.24 1.31
CA LEU A 12 62.64 -14.37 1.05
C LEU A 12 61.36 -15.20 0.99
N LEU A 13 60.32 -14.74 1.68
CA LEU A 13 58.94 -14.96 1.27
C LEU A 13 58.18 -13.64 1.36
N VAL A 14 58.33 -12.88 0.27
CA VAL A 14 57.35 -11.90 -0.19
C VAL A 14 56.07 -12.70 -0.49
N GLY A 15 55.15 -12.72 0.46
CA GLY A 15 53.79 -13.23 0.29
C GLY A 15 52.84 -12.06 0.21
N LEU A 16 52.33 -11.84 -0.99
CA LEU A 16 51.56 -10.69 -1.45
C LEU A 16 50.44 -10.24 -0.48
N SER A 17 50.35 -8.93 -0.33
CA SER A 17 49.12 -8.18 -0.04
C SER A 17 48.04 -8.55 -1.07
N GLY A 18 47.29 -9.61 -0.80
CA GLY A 18 46.04 -9.90 -1.48
C GLY A 18 44.91 -9.18 -0.77
N THR A 19 44.66 -7.91 -1.11
CA THR A 19 43.31 -7.37 -0.93
C THR A 19 42.41 -8.14 -1.88
N ALA A 20 41.88 -9.27 -1.40
CA ALA A 20 40.77 -9.94 -2.05
C ALA A 20 39.59 -8.97 -2.01
N GLY A 21 39.49 -8.13 -3.05
CA GLY A 21 38.23 -7.54 -3.44
C GLY A 21 37.32 -8.69 -3.87
N ALA A 22 36.73 -9.37 -2.89
CA ALA A 22 35.69 -10.34 -3.14
C ALA A 22 34.51 -9.55 -3.70
N THR A 23 34.39 -9.50 -5.02
CA THR A 23 33.13 -9.16 -5.66
C THR A 23 32.12 -10.18 -5.17
N ALA A 24 31.19 -9.76 -4.32
CA ALA A 24 30.12 -10.61 -3.85
C ALA A 24 29.48 -11.31 -5.07
N PRO A 25 29.28 -12.63 -5.03
CA PRO A 25 28.68 -13.35 -6.15
C PRO A 25 27.33 -12.71 -6.48
N VAL A 26 27.05 -12.54 -7.77
CA VAL A 26 25.82 -11.86 -8.27
C VAL A 26 24.56 -12.40 -7.58
N ALA A 27 24.52 -13.71 -7.28
CA ALA A 27 23.42 -14.34 -6.56
C ALA A 27 23.20 -13.79 -5.14
N GLU A 28 24.26 -13.50 -4.39
CA GLU A 28 24.17 -12.96 -3.02
C GLU A 28 23.74 -11.48 -3.03
N VAL A 29 24.24 -10.71 -4.00
CA VAL A 29 23.81 -9.32 -4.21
C VAL A 29 22.33 -9.28 -4.60
N VAL A 30 21.89 -10.15 -5.52
CA VAL A 30 20.49 -10.25 -5.92
C VAL A 30 19.61 -10.69 -4.75
N ALA A 31 20.01 -11.71 -3.99
CA ALA A 31 19.25 -12.15 -2.81
C ALA A 31 19.10 -11.03 -1.78
N THR A 32 20.18 -10.29 -1.49
CA THR A 32 20.15 -9.15 -0.55
C THR A 32 19.23 -8.04 -1.05
N GLN A 33 19.27 -7.72 -2.35
CA GLN A 33 18.40 -6.71 -2.94
C GLN A 33 16.92 -7.12 -2.92
N VAL A 34 16.62 -8.39 -3.20
CA VAL A 34 15.25 -8.92 -3.12
C VAL A 34 14.73 -8.87 -1.69
N LEU A 35 15.53 -9.32 -0.71
CA LEU A 35 15.16 -9.25 0.71
C LEU A 35 14.93 -7.81 1.18
N ALA A 36 15.79 -6.88 0.76
CA ALA A 36 15.62 -5.46 1.07
C ALA A 36 14.33 -4.90 0.45
N ALA A 37 14.04 -5.22 -0.82
CA ALA A 37 12.83 -4.79 -1.50
C ALA A 37 11.55 -5.37 -0.86
N ASP A 38 11.59 -6.62 -0.42
CA ASP A 38 10.47 -7.25 0.28
C ASP A 38 10.26 -6.65 1.67
N SER A 39 11.34 -6.31 2.39
CA SER A 39 11.26 -5.61 3.68
C SER A 39 10.67 -4.20 3.55
N LEU A 40 11.10 -3.44 2.52
CA LEU A 40 10.54 -2.12 2.19
C LEU A 40 9.04 -2.21 1.92
N ARG A 41 8.64 -3.16 1.06
CA ARG A 41 7.25 -3.35 0.67
C ARG A 41 6.38 -3.74 1.86
N ALA A 42 6.81 -4.74 2.64
CA ALA A 42 6.06 -5.24 3.78
C ALA A 42 5.89 -4.17 4.87
N HIS A 43 6.93 -3.40 5.16
CA HIS A 43 6.86 -2.34 6.17
C HIS A 43 5.98 -1.16 5.70
N THR A 44 6.13 -0.74 4.43
CA THR A 44 5.26 0.29 3.83
C THR A 44 3.79 -0.14 3.84
N PHE A 45 3.53 -1.41 3.50
CA PHE A 45 2.19 -2.00 3.60
C PHE A 45 1.62 -1.94 5.01
N SER A 46 2.41 -2.31 6.02
CA SER A 46 1.99 -2.29 7.42
C SER A 46 1.63 -0.88 7.90
N LEU A 47 2.37 0.14 7.47
CA LEU A 47 2.06 1.54 7.77
C LEU A 47 0.74 1.97 7.11
N LEU A 48 0.56 1.70 5.81
CA LEU A 48 -0.70 2.02 5.12
C LEU A 48 -1.90 1.30 5.73
N ALA A 49 -1.77 0.02 6.08
CA ALA A 49 -2.85 -0.75 6.69
C ALA A 49 -3.31 -0.16 8.04
N ARG A 50 -2.42 0.54 8.76
CA ARG A 50 -2.71 1.26 10.01
C ARG A 50 -3.17 2.71 9.78
N GLY A 51 -3.25 3.17 8.54
CA GLY A 51 -3.58 4.55 8.19
C GLY A 51 -2.44 5.55 8.39
N GLN A 52 -1.22 5.05 8.63
CA GLN A 52 0.00 5.83 8.84
C GLN A 52 0.62 6.22 7.49
N VAL A 53 -0.12 7.00 6.70
CA VAL A 53 0.26 7.28 5.30
C VAL A 53 1.46 8.21 5.18
N ALA A 54 1.58 9.19 6.10
CA ALA A 54 2.74 10.06 6.15
C ALA A 54 3.99 9.26 6.51
N GLU A 55 3.93 8.42 7.56
CA GLU A 55 5.06 7.57 7.93
C GLU A 55 5.41 6.56 6.83
N ALA A 56 4.42 6.04 6.08
CA ALA A 56 4.68 5.15 4.94
C ALA A 56 5.48 5.85 3.82
N ILE A 57 5.15 7.11 3.53
CA ILE A 57 5.87 7.94 2.55
C ILE A 57 7.28 8.25 3.05
N ASP A 58 7.42 8.69 4.30
CA ASP A 58 8.72 9.02 4.89
C ASP A 58 9.63 7.80 4.92
N TYR A 59 9.10 6.64 5.34
CA TYR A 59 9.84 5.38 5.34
C TYR A 59 10.33 5.00 3.94
N TRP A 60 9.49 5.15 2.91
CA TRP A 60 9.89 4.90 1.53
C TRP A 60 11.05 5.81 1.11
N VAL A 61 10.92 7.12 1.35
CA VAL A 61 11.93 8.11 0.95
C VAL A 61 13.25 7.86 1.67
N LEU A 62 13.21 7.66 2.99
CA LEU A 62 14.40 7.41 3.81
C LEU A 62 15.11 6.10 3.44
N THR A 63 14.34 5.05 3.13
CA THR A 63 14.91 3.73 2.81
C THR A 63 15.47 3.66 1.39
N THR A 64 14.83 4.35 0.43
CA THR A 64 15.22 4.28 -0.99
C THR A 64 16.14 5.42 -1.44
N GLY A 65 16.18 6.53 -0.69
CA GLY A 65 16.85 7.77 -1.11
C GLY A 65 16.18 8.47 -2.29
N LYS A 66 14.93 8.09 -2.63
CA LYS A 66 14.17 8.60 -3.78
C LYS A 66 12.85 9.21 -3.32
N GLU A 67 12.25 10.05 -4.16
CA GLU A 67 10.89 10.50 -3.94
C GLU A 67 9.89 9.33 -3.89
N ALA A 68 8.80 9.53 -3.14
CA ALA A 68 7.72 8.56 -3.08
C ALA A 68 7.03 8.41 -4.45
N PRO A 69 6.71 7.19 -4.87
CA PRO A 69 6.12 6.95 -6.18
C PRO A 69 4.71 7.55 -6.27
N ALA A 70 4.32 7.95 -7.48
CA ALA A 70 3.05 8.61 -7.74
C ALA A 70 1.82 7.84 -7.20
N TRP A 71 1.84 6.50 -7.24
CA TRP A 71 0.75 5.68 -6.71
C TRP A 71 0.59 5.81 -5.18
N LEU A 72 1.69 6.02 -4.44
CA LEU A 72 1.66 6.18 -2.98
C LEU A 72 1.14 7.57 -2.61
N LEU A 73 1.55 8.59 -3.36
CA LEU A 73 1.02 9.95 -3.23
C LEU A 73 -0.47 10.03 -3.59
N ALA A 74 -0.90 9.32 -4.64
CA ALA A 74 -2.31 9.23 -5.00
C ALA A 74 -3.17 8.55 -3.92
N ALA A 75 -2.64 7.51 -3.27
CA ALA A 75 -3.30 6.88 -2.14
C ALA A 75 -3.45 7.84 -0.96
N ARG A 76 -2.44 8.65 -0.62
CA ARG A 76 -2.56 9.72 0.38
C ARG A 76 -3.70 10.68 0.04
N ALA A 77 -3.72 11.20 -1.19
CA ALA A 77 -4.72 12.15 -1.62
C ALA A 77 -6.15 11.57 -1.58
N SER A 78 -6.30 10.25 -1.68
CA SER A 78 -7.60 9.56 -1.66
C SER A 78 -8.34 9.67 -0.33
N PHE A 79 -7.64 10.01 0.76
CA PHE A 79 -8.22 10.16 2.09
C PHE A 79 -8.43 11.63 2.52
N GLU A 80 -8.11 12.58 1.64
CA GLU A 80 -8.35 13.99 1.91
C GLU A 80 -9.84 14.33 1.86
N ALA A 81 -10.27 15.32 2.66
CA ALA A 81 -11.65 15.78 2.68
C ALA A 81 -12.17 16.23 1.30
N SER A 82 -11.27 16.75 0.44
CA SER A 82 -11.58 17.13 -0.94
C SER A 82 -12.07 15.97 -1.82
N LYS A 83 -11.86 14.72 -1.39
CA LYS A 83 -12.32 13.51 -2.08
C LYS A 83 -13.65 12.97 -1.56
N GLN A 84 -14.21 13.58 -0.51
CA GLN A 84 -15.53 13.26 0.02
C GLN A 84 -16.61 13.94 -0.83
N VAL A 85 -16.68 13.53 -2.10
CA VAL A 85 -17.57 14.11 -3.11
C VAL A 85 -18.37 12.98 -3.75
N ALA A 86 -19.68 13.17 -3.88
CA ALA A 86 -20.54 12.21 -4.55
C ALA A 86 -20.06 11.94 -5.98
N GLY A 87 -19.94 10.67 -6.35
CA GLY A 87 -19.46 10.25 -7.68
C GLY A 87 -17.94 10.28 -7.90
N ALA A 88 -17.12 10.70 -6.92
CA ALA A 88 -15.66 10.62 -7.03
C ALA A 88 -15.08 9.23 -6.66
N CYS A 89 -15.95 8.30 -6.26
CA CYS A 89 -15.57 7.05 -5.63
C CYS A 89 -14.71 6.12 -6.50
N GLN A 90 -14.89 6.14 -7.83
CA GLN A 90 -14.14 5.31 -8.77
C GLN A 90 -12.65 5.65 -8.75
N GLY A 91 -12.31 6.94 -8.82
CA GLY A 91 -10.92 7.39 -8.81
C GLY A 91 -10.23 7.09 -7.47
N VAL A 92 -10.95 7.34 -6.37
CA VAL A 92 -10.49 7.01 -5.01
C VAL A 92 -10.24 5.51 -4.87
N ALA A 93 -11.20 4.67 -5.27
CA ALA A 93 -11.06 3.23 -5.22
C ALA A 93 -9.87 2.76 -6.07
N GLN A 94 -9.71 3.29 -7.28
CA GLN A 94 -8.59 2.94 -8.17
C GLN A 94 -7.23 3.25 -7.55
N SER A 95 -7.06 4.44 -6.96
CA SER A 95 -5.81 4.85 -6.31
C SER A 95 -5.48 3.96 -5.12
N ILE A 96 -6.46 3.68 -4.26
CA ILE A 96 -6.30 2.81 -3.08
C ILE A 96 -5.96 1.38 -3.51
N HIS A 97 -6.71 0.82 -4.46
CA HIS A 97 -6.47 -0.52 -4.98
C HIS A 97 -5.06 -0.64 -5.56
N THR A 98 -4.66 0.33 -6.38
CA THR A 98 -3.31 0.34 -6.98
C THR A 98 -2.24 0.30 -5.90
N ALA A 99 -2.35 1.13 -4.86
CA ALA A 99 -1.36 1.15 -3.79
C ALA A 99 -1.26 -0.19 -3.04
N PHE A 100 -2.40 -0.79 -2.68
CA PHE A 100 -2.37 -2.10 -2.02
C PHE A 100 -1.83 -3.20 -2.95
N THR A 101 -2.14 -3.20 -4.24
CA THR A 101 -1.57 -4.15 -5.21
C THR A 101 -0.07 -3.99 -5.36
N GLN A 102 0.44 -2.75 -5.50
CA GLN A 102 1.89 -2.47 -5.61
C GLN A 102 2.66 -2.96 -4.36
N LEU A 103 1.98 -2.99 -3.22
CA LEU A 103 2.52 -3.45 -1.95
C LEU A 103 2.31 -4.95 -1.69
N GLY A 104 1.82 -5.71 -2.67
CA GLY A 104 1.61 -7.16 -2.58
C GLY A 104 0.34 -7.58 -1.84
N GLY A 105 -0.56 -6.63 -1.56
CA GLY A 105 -1.88 -6.91 -1.02
C GLY A 105 -2.82 -7.55 -2.06
N LYS A 106 -3.96 -8.03 -1.57
CA LYS A 106 -5.06 -8.58 -2.39
C LYS A 106 -6.34 -7.74 -2.21
N PRO A 107 -6.32 -6.46 -2.63
CA PRO A 107 -7.52 -5.63 -2.58
C PRO A 107 -8.58 -6.15 -3.57
N GLU A 108 -9.85 -5.99 -3.20
CA GLU A 108 -11.00 -6.26 -4.05
C GLU A 108 -11.72 -4.94 -4.32
N PHE A 109 -12.14 -4.70 -5.57
CA PHE A 109 -13.17 -3.69 -5.80
C PHE A 109 -14.52 -4.26 -5.40
N VAL A 110 -15.25 -3.53 -4.56
CA VAL A 110 -16.62 -3.87 -4.21
C VAL A 110 -17.53 -2.78 -4.75
N GLN A 111 -18.39 -3.18 -5.69
CA GLN A 111 -19.49 -2.37 -6.17
C GLN A 111 -20.69 -2.53 -5.23
N LEU A 112 -21.28 -1.41 -4.86
CA LEU A 112 -22.53 -1.32 -4.13
C LEU A 112 -23.59 -0.70 -5.05
N THR A 113 -24.77 -1.30 -5.10
CA THR A 113 -25.86 -0.82 -5.96
C THR A 113 -27.21 -0.96 -5.29
N THR A 114 -28.05 0.06 -5.39
CA THR A 114 -29.44 0.03 -4.92
C THR A 114 -30.35 -0.70 -5.92
N GLU A 115 -31.28 -1.54 -5.46
CA GLU A 115 -32.15 -2.35 -6.34
C GLU A 115 -33.02 -1.52 -7.32
N HIS A 116 -33.40 -0.30 -6.95
CA HIS A 116 -34.22 0.59 -7.77
C HIS A 116 -33.47 1.87 -8.19
N TRP A 117 -32.22 1.72 -8.61
CA TRP A 117 -31.34 2.84 -8.94
C TRP A 117 -31.89 3.77 -10.04
N GLU A 118 -32.74 3.24 -10.92
CA GLU A 118 -33.37 3.95 -12.05
C GLU A 118 -34.46 4.94 -11.62
N SER A 119 -35.07 4.73 -10.45
CA SER A 119 -36.17 5.57 -9.94
C SER A 119 -35.80 6.35 -8.68
N VAL A 120 -35.01 5.77 -7.77
CA VAL A 120 -34.53 6.42 -6.53
C VAL A 120 -33.14 5.92 -6.17
N GLY A 121 -32.15 6.20 -7.02
CA GLY A 121 -30.76 5.83 -6.76
C GLY A 121 -30.08 6.82 -5.81
N TYR A 122 -30.00 6.51 -4.51
CA TYR A 122 -29.26 7.34 -3.57
C TYR A 122 -28.59 6.51 -2.48
N ILE A 123 -27.35 6.87 -2.11
CA ILE A 123 -26.60 6.26 -1.01
C ILE A 123 -25.98 7.37 -0.15
N VAL A 124 -26.23 7.31 1.16
CA VAL A 124 -25.56 8.12 2.19
C VAL A 124 -24.63 7.30 3.06
N PHE A 125 -23.68 8.00 3.66
CA PHE A 125 -22.84 7.52 4.74
C PHE A 125 -23.12 8.28 6.03
N LYS A 126 -23.41 7.55 7.11
CA LYS A 126 -23.52 8.11 8.46
C LYS A 126 -22.13 8.28 9.09
N GLN A 127 -21.71 9.53 9.24
CA GLN A 127 -20.45 9.90 9.87
C GLN A 127 -20.53 9.74 11.40
N GLY A 128 -19.38 9.61 12.06
CA GLY A 128 -19.32 9.43 13.53
C GLY A 128 -19.86 10.61 14.35
N ASN A 129 -19.98 11.79 13.75
CA ASN A 129 -20.57 12.99 14.36
C ASN A 129 -22.11 13.06 14.19
N GLY A 130 -22.74 12.04 13.60
CA GLY A 130 -24.18 12.00 13.33
C GLY A 130 -24.60 12.67 12.02
N ASN A 131 -23.69 13.31 11.28
CA ASN A 131 -23.99 13.89 9.98
C ASN A 131 -24.07 12.81 8.90
N GLU A 132 -24.86 13.09 7.87
CA GLU A 132 -24.94 12.25 6.67
C GLU A 132 -24.20 12.90 5.50
N ALA A 133 -23.33 12.13 4.85
CA ALA A 133 -22.65 12.55 3.63
C ALA A 133 -23.23 11.79 2.44
N SER A 134 -23.57 12.51 1.36
CA SER A 134 -23.99 11.90 0.11
C SER A 134 -22.80 11.19 -0.55
N ILE A 135 -22.94 9.88 -0.78
CA ILE A 135 -21.94 9.07 -1.50
C ILE A 135 -22.30 8.99 -2.99
N SER A 136 -23.59 8.83 -3.29
CA SER A 136 -24.07 8.60 -4.65
C SER A 136 -25.48 9.14 -4.86
N HIS A 137 -25.70 9.81 -5.99
CA HIS A 137 -27.02 10.24 -6.48
C HIS A 137 -27.56 9.34 -7.60
N THR A 138 -26.87 8.22 -7.88
CA THR A 138 -27.28 7.26 -8.90
C THR A 138 -27.48 5.87 -8.30
N GLY A 139 -27.38 5.73 -6.98
CA GLY A 139 -27.45 4.44 -6.32
C GLY A 139 -26.23 3.55 -6.56
N TYR A 140 -25.19 4.05 -7.25
CA TYR A 140 -23.95 3.33 -7.53
C TYR A 140 -22.80 3.87 -6.68
N HIS A 141 -22.10 2.98 -5.98
CA HIS A 141 -20.87 3.29 -5.26
C HIS A 141 -19.84 2.18 -5.47
N VAL A 142 -18.55 2.52 -5.51
CA VAL A 142 -17.47 1.54 -5.53
C VAL A 142 -16.40 1.93 -4.52
N LEU A 143 -15.86 0.93 -3.84
CA LEU A 143 -14.80 1.09 -2.84
C LEU A 143 -13.87 -0.13 -2.85
N VAL A 144 -12.83 -0.09 -2.03
CA VAL A 144 -11.88 -1.20 -1.90
C VAL A 144 -12.16 -1.97 -0.62
N ARG A 145 -12.19 -3.30 -0.71
CA ARG A 145 -12.19 -4.21 0.44
C ARG A 145 -10.86 -4.93 0.53
N MET A 146 -10.26 -4.96 1.71
CA MET A 146 -9.04 -5.72 1.97
C MET A 146 -8.97 -6.09 3.46
N GLN A 147 -8.63 -7.35 3.76
CA GLN A 147 -8.49 -7.85 5.14
C GLN A 147 -9.70 -7.51 6.05
N GLY A 148 -10.91 -7.66 5.52
CA GLY A 148 -12.15 -7.38 6.26
C GLY A 148 -12.43 -5.89 6.53
N ARG A 149 -11.72 -4.98 5.85
CA ARG A 149 -11.91 -3.53 5.98
C ARG A 149 -12.32 -2.89 4.65
N ALA A 150 -13.23 -1.92 4.74
CA ALA A 150 -13.60 -0.99 3.70
C ALA A 150 -12.60 0.18 3.64
N TYR A 151 -12.18 0.56 2.44
CA TYR A 151 -11.34 1.71 2.17
C TYR A 151 -11.98 2.59 1.11
N GLY A 152 -12.21 3.85 1.46
CA GLY A 152 -12.72 4.90 0.58
C GLY A 152 -12.55 6.29 1.21
N ALA A 153 -13.06 7.32 0.54
CA ALA A 153 -12.89 8.71 0.96
C ALA A 153 -13.49 9.00 2.36
N TYR A 154 -14.50 8.23 2.77
CA TYR A 154 -15.23 8.40 4.03
C TYR A 154 -14.71 7.56 5.19
N THR A 155 -13.82 6.59 4.94
CA THR A 155 -13.35 5.65 5.97
C THR A 155 -12.09 6.13 6.68
N GLY A 156 -11.43 7.18 6.15
CA GLY A 156 -10.07 7.54 6.52
C GLY A 156 -9.04 6.49 6.07
N ALA A 157 -7.76 6.81 6.28
CA ALA A 157 -6.65 6.03 5.78
C ALA A 157 -6.51 4.63 6.42
N ALA A 158 -6.91 4.48 7.68
CA ALA A 158 -6.90 3.17 8.36
C ALA A 158 -8.02 2.24 7.84
N GLY A 159 -8.91 2.74 6.97
CA GLY A 159 -10.12 2.05 6.59
C GLY A 159 -11.08 1.86 7.77
N MET A 160 -12.18 1.17 7.50
CA MET A 160 -13.22 0.87 8.47
C MET A 160 -13.55 -0.63 8.44
N PRO A 161 -13.84 -1.30 9.56
CA PRO A 161 -14.34 -2.68 9.52
C PRO A 161 -15.52 -2.81 8.55
N TRP A 162 -15.54 -3.85 7.71
CA TRP A 162 -16.53 -4.01 6.65
C TRP A 162 -17.98 -3.96 7.19
N ALA A 163 -18.24 -4.70 8.27
CA ALA A 163 -19.55 -4.74 8.91
C ALA A 163 -19.99 -3.36 9.42
N GLU A 164 -19.06 -2.59 10.00
CA GLU A 164 -19.33 -1.22 10.45
C GLU A 164 -19.62 -0.30 9.27
N TYR A 165 -18.82 -0.39 8.20
CA TYR A 165 -19.04 0.38 6.99
C TYR A 165 -20.43 0.14 6.41
N MET A 166 -20.82 -1.12 6.24
CA MET A 166 -22.16 -1.48 5.73
C MET A 166 -23.28 -0.99 6.65
N SER A 167 -23.09 -1.02 7.98
CA SER A 167 -24.09 -0.53 8.94
C SER A 167 -24.29 0.99 8.89
N ARG A 168 -23.31 1.75 8.38
CA ARG A 168 -23.37 3.21 8.24
C ARG A 168 -23.98 3.66 6.92
N LEU A 169 -24.21 2.74 5.98
CA LEU A 169 -24.87 3.07 4.72
C LEU A 169 -26.36 3.26 4.93
N GLY A 170 -26.92 4.26 4.25
CA GLY A 170 -28.36 4.47 4.13
C GLY A 170 -28.75 4.62 2.66
N ALA A 171 -29.90 4.04 2.31
CA ALA A 171 -30.50 4.15 0.99
C ALA A 171 -32.02 3.96 1.10
N HIS A 172 -32.76 4.38 0.07
CA HIS A 172 -34.22 4.19 0.01
C HIS A 172 -34.63 2.75 -0.35
N SER A 173 -33.73 1.96 -0.92
CA SER A 173 -33.92 0.54 -1.23
C SER A 173 -32.71 -0.26 -0.76
N ALA A 174 -32.83 -1.59 -0.78
CA ALA A 174 -31.74 -2.46 -0.35
C ALA A 174 -30.47 -2.21 -1.18
N ILE A 175 -29.32 -2.23 -0.49
CA ILE A 175 -28.00 -2.13 -1.12
C ILE A 175 -27.50 -3.54 -1.34
N THR A 176 -27.18 -3.86 -2.58
CA THR A 176 -26.54 -5.11 -2.99
C THR A 176 -25.03 -4.90 -3.15
N GLU A 177 -24.24 -5.93 -2.82
CA GLU A 177 -22.79 -5.91 -3.01
C GLU A 177 -22.36 -6.90 -4.11
N LYS A 178 -21.35 -6.50 -4.90
CA LYS A 178 -20.72 -7.35 -5.90
C LYS A 178 -19.22 -7.06 -5.98
N VAL A 179 -18.40 -8.11 -5.89
CA VAL A 179 -16.97 -7.99 -6.21
C VAL A 179 -16.81 -7.86 -7.72
N VAL A 180 -16.06 -6.86 -8.17
CA VAL A 180 -15.85 -6.55 -9.59
C VAL A 180 -14.37 -6.46 -9.92
N ASN A 181 -14.02 -6.67 -11.19
CA ASN A 181 -12.62 -6.64 -11.64
C ASN A 181 -12.12 -5.21 -11.96
N THR A 182 -13.03 -4.24 -12.11
CA THR A 182 -12.72 -2.85 -12.47
C THR A 182 -13.77 -1.90 -11.88
N THR A 183 -13.41 -0.63 -11.76
CA THR A 183 -14.29 0.46 -11.26
C THR A 183 -15.16 1.09 -12.34
N ALA A 184 -15.02 0.65 -13.61
CA ALA A 184 -15.82 1.14 -14.72
C ALA A 184 -17.30 0.94 -14.42
N ARG A 185 -18.08 2.02 -14.55
CA ARG A 185 -19.54 1.93 -14.54
C ARG A 185 -19.93 1.05 -15.72
N VAL A 186 -20.48 -0.13 -15.45
CA VAL A 186 -21.19 -0.88 -16.50
C VAL A 186 -22.36 0.03 -16.93
N PRO A 187 -22.46 0.40 -18.21
CA PRO A 187 -23.50 1.28 -18.73
C PRO A 187 -24.91 0.89 -18.27
#